data_AF-A0A829R9H6-F1
#
_entry.id   AF-A0A829R9H6-F1
#
_cell.length_a   1.000
_cell.length_b   1.000
_cell.length_c   1.000
_cell.angle_alpha   90.00
_cell.angle_beta   90.00
_cell.angle_gamma   90.00
#
_symmetry.space_group_name_H-M   'P 1'
#
loop_
_entity.id
_entity.type
_entity.pdbx_description
1 polymer ?
#
loop_
_entity_poly.entity_id
_entity_poly.type
_entity_poly.pdbx_seq_one_letter_code
_entity_poly.pdbx_strand_id
1 'polypeptide(L)'
;MNLKSSYVKSWLEEEIKENTVAFVMQQTEAEIVEKIIADNPELKKKQRFDLENLETVENIRCLATAEYIIADVELPTFFSKREGQTYIFISYTKEWNANLTRLLLHADYIIEHEGGLELPKNMKTIIDGQIVPPNDYTFIERREQLATSKAKKNIVMYCGGFKNNGITSSALNLMKNLNKDKYQIIVIEQEKLPYYEALNFKKIPEHVIKIQIPGNINIAHDEEEVFLDFHCHPLEHLMKNGPTGFLTDEIKTIYQRELQRVLGNTEIDIALDFDGYFKYWTLLLASSNSPRKIIYQHNEMMQEYSKKLGKAYKHRADLNIIFPLYNYFDVIVSVAKQTGEVNKQHLEHVVQDTSKMTYIHNSIDYEAILSSAKEDNDIEIPSDTFNFVTMGRLSPEKNHKGLIKAFKQLQEKHADTQLFIIGLGELEEELKKYTSELGLEDKVHILGQLENPFPIINACDAFVLSSIHEGQPMVLLECLVLEKPIVSTNIPGCYSILKDGYGLLVDKSTEGLVEGMEKLLLGYETFKKFDYKAYNKEAVKMLEEVLEGK
;
A
#
# COMPACT_ATOMS: atom_id res chain seq x y z
N MET A 1 12.58 2.83 20.53
CA MET A 1 11.60 2.24 21.46
C MET A 1 10.90 3.37 22.20
N ASN A 2 9.57 3.38 22.27
CA ASN A 2 8.85 4.32 23.11
C ASN A 2 8.78 3.71 24.52
N LEU A 3 9.21 4.42 25.58
CA LEU A 3 9.19 3.95 26.99
C LEU A 3 7.80 3.48 27.46
N LYS A 4 6.76 3.74 26.67
CA LYS A 4 5.36 3.38 26.94
C LYS A 4 5.01 1.90 26.66
N SER A 5 5.91 1.10 26.07
CA SER A 5 5.58 -0.26 25.61
C SER A 5 5.65 -1.35 26.69
N SER A 6 6.46 -1.15 27.74
CA SER A 6 6.53 -2.05 28.91
C SER A 6 5.22 -2.12 29.71
N TYR A 7 4.38 -1.08 29.62
CA TYR A 7 3.09 -1.03 30.31
C TYR A 7 2.03 -1.93 29.66
N VAL A 8 2.16 -2.31 28.39
CA VAL A 8 1.03 -2.89 27.65
C VAL A 8 0.77 -4.34 28.02
N LYS A 9 1.81 -5.17 28.21
CA LYS A 9 1.61 -6.61 28.39
C LYS A 9 1.14 -7.00 29.80
N SER A 10 1.74 -6.45 30.85
CA SER A 10 1.42 -6.87 32.22
C SER A 10 -0.06 -6.67 32.57
N TRP A 11 -0.70 -5.64 32.00
CA TRP A 11 -2.10 -5.35 32.26
C TRP A 11 -3.06 -6.05 31.31
N LEU A 12 -2.59 -6.54 30.15
CA LEU A 12 -3.36 -7.41 29.26
C LEU A 12 -3.49 -8.84 29.82
N GLU A 13 -2.73 -9.20 30.84
CA GLU A 13 -2.80 -10.51 31.52
C GLU A 13 -3.65 -10.49 32.80
N GLU A 14 -3.96 -9.32 33.37
CA GLU A 14 -4.82 -9.24 34.56
C GLU A 14 -6.27 -9.64 34.23
N GLU A 15 -7.03 -10.15 35.18
CA GLU A 15 -8.46 -10.38 34.95
C GLU A 15 -9.23 -9.05 34.85
N ILE A 16 -10.27 -9.02 34.02
CA ILE A 16 -11.20 -7.89 33.98
C ILE A 16 -11.83 -7.76 35.36
N LYS A 17 -11.75 -6.57 35.94
CA LYS A 17 -12.38 -6.23 37.21
C LYS A 17 -13.87 -6.05 36.98
N GLU A 18 -14.57 -7.18 37.01
CA GLU A 18 -16.02 -7.26 37.14
C GLU A 18 -16.47 -6.23 38.18
N ASN A 19 -17.41 -5.38 37.81
CA ASN A 19 -17.91 -4.27 38.63
C ASN A 19 -17.12 -2.93 38.58
N THR A 20 -16.33 -2.66 37.54
CA THR A 20 -15.57 -1.40 37.40
C THR A 20 -15.93 -0.62 36.13
N VAL A 21 -16.08 0.71 36.24
CA VAL A 21 -16.22 1.64 35.12
C VAL A 21 -15.13 2.73 35.18
N ALA A 22 -14.41 2.90 34.07
CA ALA A 22 -13.43 3.95 33.87
C ALA A 22 -14.00 5.05 32.98
N PHE A 23 -14.00 6.28 33.47
CA PHE A 23 -14.35 7.48 32.72
C PHE A 23 -13.07 8.22 32.31
N VAL A 24 -12.90 8.50 31.02
CA VAL A 24 -11.79 9.28 30.49
C VAL A 24 -12.38 10.50 29.79
N MET A 25 -12.57 11.58 30.54
CA MET A 25 -13.34 12.74 30.10
C MET A 25 -12.51 14.02 30.14
N GLN A 26 -12.61 14.88 29.12
CA GLN A 26 -11.97 16.20 29.10
C GLN A 26 -12.93 17.35 28.73
N GLN A 27 -13.91 17.09 27.86
CA GLN A 27 -14.80 18.13 27.32
C GLN A 27 -16.24 18.02 27.82
N THR A 28 -16.61 16.86 28.36
CA THR A 28 -17.97 16.56 28.80
C THR A 28 -18.30 17.28 30.11
N GLU A 29 -19.40 18.01 30.14
CA GLU A 29 -19.96 18.61 31.35
C GLU A 29 -20.38 17.52 32.35
N ALA A 30 -20.17 17.74 33.65
CA ALA A 30 -20.50 16.77 34.71
C ALA A 30 -21.95 16.25 34.61
N GLU A 31 -22.88 17.08 34.12
CA GLU A 31 -24.29 16.75 33.92
C GLU A 31 -24.52 15.59 32.95
N ILE A 32 -23.68 15.42 31.92
CA ILE A 32 -23.83 14.38 30.91
C ILE A 32 -23.35 13.03 31.44
N VAL A 33 -22.26 13.03 32.24
CA VAL A 33 -21.82 11.82 32.94
C VAL A 33 -22.89 11.34 33.92
N GLU A 34 -23.46 12.27 34.70
CA GLU A 34 -24.55 11.94 35.63
C GLU A 34 -25.80 11.47 34.89
N LYS A 35 -26.12 12.04 33.73
CA LYS A 35 -27.22 11.57 32.87
C LYS A 35 -26.98 10.16 32.33
N ILE A 36 -25.79 9.85 31.82
CA ILE A 36 -25.42 8.50 31.35
C ILE A 36 -25.58 7.49 32.48
N ILE A 37 -25.11 7.81 33.68
CA ILE A 37 -25.28 6.95 34.85
C ILE A 37 -26.77 6.84 35.22
N ALA A 38 -27.52 7.94 35.20
CA ALA A 38 -28.93 7.98 35.55
C ALA A 38 -29.79 7.06 34.66
N ASP A 39 -29.53 7.10 33.35
CA ASP A 39 -30.27 6.39 32.31
C ASP A 39 -29.86 4.91 32.19
N ASN A 40 -28.74 4.49 32.79
CA ASN A 40 -28.20 3.13 32.70
C ASN A 40 -27.99 2.51 34.10
N PRO A 41 -29.00 1.82 34.66
CA PRO A 41 -28.96 1.28 36.02
C PRO A 41 -27.84 0.27 36.30
N GLU A 42 -27.28 -0.39 35.27
CA GLU A 42 -26.14 -1.29 35.51
C GLU A 42 -24.87 -0.54 35.88
N LEU A 43 -24.65 0.67 35.35
CA LEU A 43 -23.48 1.49 35.69
C LEU A 43 -23.54 2.00 37.13
N LYS A 44 -24.74 2.31 37.65
CA LYS A 44 -24.93 2.75 39.05
C LYS A 44 -24.40 1.77 40.09
N LYS A 45 -24.30 0.49 39.75
CA LYS A 45 -23.85 -0.57 40.66
C LYS A 45 -22.32 -0.79 40.58
N LYS A 46 -21.65 -0.17 39.62
CA LYS A 46 -20.21 -0.32 39.35
C LYS A 46 -19.39 0.70 40.14
N GLN A 47 -18.15 0.34 40.45
CA GLN A 47 -17.16 1.26 41.02
C GLN A 47 -16.66 2.21 39.93
N ARG A 48 -16.79 3.51 40.18
CA ARG A 48 -16.39 4.58 39.26
C ARG A 48 -14.94 5.02 39.50
N PHE A 49 -14.21 5.19 38.40
CA PHE A 49 -12.89 5.81 38.36
C PHE A 49 -12.84 6.88 37.27
N ASP A 50 -12.58 8.13 37.64
CA ASP A 50 -12.36 9.23 36.70
C ASP A 50 -10.85 9.36 36.43
N LEU A 51 -10.43 9.21 35.18
CA LEU A 51 -9.02 9.12 34.77
C LEU A 51 -8.60 10.38 33.98
N GLU A 52 -8.07 11.38 34.69
CA GLU A 52 -7.62 12.64 34.08
C GLU A 52 -6.20 12.57 33.47
N ASN A 53 -5.30 11.76 34.06
CA ASN A 53 -3.93 11.57 33.58
C ASN A 53 -3.65 10.09 33.29
N LEU A 54 -3.73 9.70 32.03
CA LEU A 54 -3.50 8.32 31.59
C LEU A 54 -2.03 7.89 31.56
N GLU A 55 -1.09 8.72 32.03
CA GLU A 55 0.33 8.37 32.09
C GLU A 55 0.73 7.69 33.41
N THR A 56 -0.13 7.68 34.42
CA THR A 56 0.16 6.98 35.68
C THR A 56 -0.09 5.48 35.56
N VAL A 57 0.75 4.68 36.22
CA VAL A 57 0.63 3.21 36.22
C VAL A 57 -0.74 2.74 36.73
N GLU A 58 -1.25 3.39 37.77
CA GLU A 58 -2.55 3.08 38.36
C GLU A 58 -3.72 3.35 37.39
N ASN A 59 -3.69 4.48 36.68
CA ASN A 59 -4.73 4.83 35.72
C ASN A 59 -4.69 3.94 34.47
N ILE A 60 -3.49 3.60 33.98
CA ILE A 60 -3.32 2.63 32.90
C ILE A 60 -3.88 1.27 33.31
N ARG A 61 -3.60 0.81 34.53
CA ARG A 61 -4.14 -0.44 35.07
C ARG A 61 -5.66 -0.40 35.19
N CYS A 62 -6.21 0.70 35.69
CA CYS A 62 -7.66 0.89 35.76
C CYS A 62 -8.29 0.80 34.36
N LEU A 63 -7.74 1.53 33.39
CA LEU A 63 -8.22 1.52 32.01
C LEU A 63 -8.15 0.11 31.39
N ALA A 64 -7.04 -0.62 31.59
CA ALA A 64 -6.82 -1.93 31.01
C ALA A 64 -7.67 -3.05 31.63
N THR A 65 -8.18 -2.86 32.85
CA THR A 65 -8.93 -3.90 33.61
C THR A 65 -10.39 -3.55 33.85
N ALA A 66 -10.85 -2.32 33.56
CA ALA A 66 -12.23 -1.94 33.74
C ALA A 66 -13.18 -2.77 32.85
N GLU A 67 -14.33 -3.15 33.39
CA GLU A 67 -15.41 -3.80 32.63
C GLU A 67 -16.01 -2.84 31.59
N TYR A 68 -16.13 -1.55 31.96
CA TYR A 68 -16.63 -0.49 31.11
C TYR A 68 -15.62 0.64 30.95
N ILE A 69 -15.48 1.15 29.75
CA ILE A 69 -14.67 2.33 29.42
C ILE A 69 -15.58 3.33 28.71
N ILE A 70 -15.67 4.54 29.24
CA ILE A 70 -16.43 5.64 28.65
C ILE A 70 -15.45 6.79 28.40
N ALA A 71 -15.33 7.24 27.15
CA ALA A 71 -14.39 8.30 26.80
C ALA A 71 -14.97 9.31 25.80
N ASP A 72 -14.66 10.59 26.00
CA ASP A 72 -14.91 11.69 25.05
C ASP A 72 -13.64 12.22 24.36
N VAL A 73 -12.49 11.69 24.76
CA VAL A 73 -11.17 12.01 24.21
C VAL A 73 -10.53 10.80 23.56
N GLU A 74 -9.50 11.08 22.77
CA GLU A 74 -8.62 10.05 22.26
C GLU A 74 -7.85 9.34 23.39
N LEU A 75 -8.06 8.03 23.50
CA LEU A 75 -7.22 7.19 24.35
C LEU A 75 -5.81 7.05 23.74
N PRO A 76 -4.78 6.78 24.57
CA PRO A 76 -3.41 6.61 24.11
C PRO A 76 -3.26 5.55 23.02
N THR A 77 -2.26 5.69 22.17
CA THR A 77 -2.00 4.78 21.03
C THR A 77 -1.72 3.33 21.43
N PHE A 78 -1.47 3.09 22.72
CA PHE A 78 -1.27 1.76 23.30
C PHE A 78 -2.55 1.06 23.75
N PHE A 79 -3.67 1.79 23.80
CA PHE A 79 -4.96 1.20 24.16
C PHE A 79 -5.38 0.16 23.11
N SER A 80 -5.69 -1.05 23.56
CA SER A 80 -6.36 -2.08 22.79
C SER A 80 -7.45 -2.66 23.69
N LYS A 81 -8.68 -2.72 23.19
CA LYS A 81 -9.80 -3.29 23.95
C LYS A 81 -9.58 -4.79 24.14
N ARG A 82 -9.90 -5.29 25.33
CA ARG A 82 -9.88 -6.72 25.65
C ARG A 82 -11.26 -7.33 25.46
N GLU A 83 -11.27 -8.63 25.18
CA GLU A 83 -12.49 -9.42 25.17
C GLU A 83 -13.20 -9.32 26.52
N GLY A 84 -14.50 -9.03 26.51
CA GLY A 84 -15.31 -8.82 27.72
C GLY A 84 -15.43 -7.36 28.18
N GLN A 85 -14.57 -6.45 27.72
CA GLN A 85 -14.73 -5.02 28.00
C GLN A 85 -15.81 -4.40 27.09
N THR A 86 -16.56 -3.45 27.64
CA THR A 86 -17.46 -2.58 26.86
C THR A 86 -16.84 -1.19 26.71
N TYR A 87 -16.56 -0.76 25.48
CA TYR A 87 -16.02 0.57 25.17
C TYR A 87 -17.07 1.46 24.51
N ILE A 88 -17.31 2.61 25.14
CA ILE A 88 -18.26 3.63 24.71
C ILE A 88 -17.47 4.89 24.36
N PHE A 89 -17.58 5.33 23.11
CA PHE A 89 -17.00 6.59 22.65
C PHE A 89 -18.07 7.67 22.46
N ILE A 90 -17.81 8.87 22.97
CA ILE A 90 -18.68 10.04 22.82
C ILE A 90 -18.00 11.04 21.90
N SER A 91 -18.58 11.24 20.71
CA SER A 91 -17.97 12.06 19.64
C SER A 91 -18.15 13.56 19.89
N TYR A 92 -17.31 14.14 20.75
CA TYR A 92 -17.17 15.61 20.88
C TYR A 92 -16.08 16.22 19.99
N THR A 93 -15.15 15.38 19.51
CA THR A 93 -14.08 15.82 18.61
C THR A 93 -14.64 16.32 17.28
N LYS A 94 -13.94 17.29 16.68
CA LYS A 94 -14.23 17.83 15.34
C LYS A 94 -13.19 17.42 14.31
N GLU A 95 -12.09 16.81 14.72
CA GLU A 95 -10.98 16.44 13.85
C GLU A 95 -10.89 14.93 13.68
N TRP A 96 -10.75 14.50 12.43
CA TRP A 96 -10.53 13.10 12.06
C TRP A 96 -9.03 12.83 11.93
N ASN A 97 -8.51 11.84 12.66
CA ASN A 97 -7.12 11.38 12.52
C ASN A 97 -6.99 9.85 12.66
N ALA A 98 -5.75 9.36 12.51
CA ALA A 98 -5.42 7.93 12.57
C ALA A 98 -5.76 7.28 13.91
N ASN A 99 -5.48 7.98 15.02
CA ASN A 99 -5.74 7.45 16.37
C ASN A 99 -7.23 7.39 16.68
N LEU A 100 -8.00 8.41 16.30
CA LEU A 100 -9.46 8.36 16.41
C LEU A 100 -10.07 7.23 15.58
N THR A 101 -9.67 7.08 14.32
CA THR A 101 -10.15 5.99 13.44
C THR A 101 -9.97 4.63 14.10
N ARG A 102 -8.76 4.40 14.61
CA ARG A 102 -8.40 3.19 15.33
C ARG A 102 -9.28 2.98 16.57
N LEU A 103 -9.50 4.01 17.39
CA LEU A 103 -10.33 3.91 18.59
C LEU A 103 -11.77 3.53 18.25
N LEU A 104 -12.34 4.14 17.21
CA LEU A 104 -13.70 3.84 16.78
C LEU A 104 -13.89 2.38 16.37
N LEU A 105 -12.85 1.73 15.83
CA LEU A 105 -12.86 0.29 15.51
C LEU A 105 -12.93 -0.62 16.74
N HIS A 106 -12.62 -0.11 17.93
CA HIS A 106 -12.76 -0.85 19.19
C HIS A 106 -14.10 -0.58 19.88
N ALA A 107 -14.80 0.49 19.54
CA ALA A 107 -16.00 0.93 20.25
C ALA A 107 -17.17 -0.05 20.03
N ASP A 108 -17.87 -0.40 21.10
CA ASP A 108 -19.15 -1.10 21.05
C ASP A 108 -20.30 -0.14 20.80
N TYR A 109 -20.15 1.10 21.24
CA TYR A 109 -21.14 2.15 21.10
C TYR A 109 -20.46 3.47 20.79
N ILE A 110 -20.98 4.18 19.79
CA ILE A 110 -20.51 5.51 19.41
C ILE A 110 -21.69 6.47 19.49
N ILE A 111 -21.57 7.48 20.33
CA ILE A 111 -22.58 8.51 20.52
C ILE A 111 -22.17 9.72 19.67
N GLU A 112 -22.94 10.02 18.62
CA GLU A 112 -22.74 11.22 17.81
C GLU A 112 -23.33 12.42 18.57
N HIS A 113 -22.50 13.25 19.22
CA HIS A 113 -22.99 14.46 19.90
C HIS A 113 -23.32 15.57 18.89
N GLU A 114 -24.31 16.41 19.16
CA GLU A 114 -24.59 17.59 18.33
C GLU A 114 -23.35 18.50 18.25
N GLY A 115 -22.87 18.78 17.03
CA GLY A 115 -21.66 19.58 16.81
C GLY A 115 -20.34 18.80 16.87
N GLY A 116 -20.38 17.48 17.07
CA GLY A 116 -19.25 16.56 16.93
C GLY A 116 -19.06 16.06 15.49
N LEU A 117 -18.14 15.09 15.33
CA LEU A 117 -17.76 14.50 14.05
C LEU A 117 -18.82 13.51 13.54
N GLU A 118 -19.35 13.76 12.33
CA GLU A 118 -20.16 12.78 11.60
C GLU A 118 -19.24 11.69 11.04
N LEU A 119 -19.54 10.42 11.34
CA LEU A 119 -18.72 9.30 10.87
C LEU A 119 -18.91 9.09 9.35
N PRO A 120 -17.83 8.89 8.57
CA PRO A 120 -17.92 8.57 7.15
C PRO A 120 -18.79 7.33 6.90
N LYS A 121 -19.75 7.42 5.98
CA LYS A 121 -20.73 6.35 5.70
C LYS A 121 -20.09 5.00 5.38
N ASN A 122 -18.96 5.00 4.67
CA ASN A 122 -18.20 3.79 4.35
C ASN A 122 -17.50 3.21 5.58
N MET A 123 -17.05 4.03 6.53
CA MET A 123 -16.43 3.57 7.77
C MET A 123 -17.44 2.90 8.71
N LYS A 124 -18.70 3.39 8.72
CA LYS A 124 -19.80 2.82 9.51
C LYS A 124 -20.03 1.33 9.24
N THR A 125 -19.57 0.78 8.11
CA THR A 125 -19.78 -0.63 7.76
C THR A 125 -18.76 -1.60 8.36
N ILE A 126 -17.63 -1.11 8.87
CA ILE A 126 -16.58 -1.95 9.49
C ILE A 126 -16.38 -1.65 10.98
N ILE A 127 -17.01 -0.59 11.48
CA ILE A 127 -17.07 -0.33 12.92
C ILE A 127 -18.05 -1.35 13.51
N ASP A 128 -17.57 -2.14 14.48
CA ASP A 128 -18.40 -3.15 15.14
C ASP A 128 -19.49 -2.53 16.03
N GLY A 129 -19.26 -1.30 16.49
CA GLY A 129 -20.13 -0.62 17.44
C GLY A 129 -21.41 -0.05 16.86
N GLN A 130 -22.46 -0.01 17.69
CA GLN A 130 -23.71 0.65 17.37
C GLN A 130 -23.52 2.18 17.40
N ILE A 131 -23.87 2.83 16.30
CA ILE A 131 -23.89 4.30 16.21
C ILE A 131 -25.23 4.80 16.72
N VAL A 132 -25.17 5.61 17.77
CA VAL A 132 -26.33 6.06 18.55
C VAL A 132 -26.56 7.56 18.28
N PRO A 133 -27.77 7.95 17.84
CA PRO A 133 -28.12 9.36 17.69
C PRO A 133 -28.03 10.11 19.03
N PRO A 134 -27.76 11.43 19.02
CA PRO A 134 -27.62 12.20 20.25
C PRO A 134 -28.87 12.21 21.13
N ASN A 135 -30.05 11.88 20.60
CA ASN A 135 -31.30 11.87 21.37
C ASN A 135 -31.66 10.50 21.94
N ASP A 136 -30.87 9.45 21.70
CA ASP A 136 -31.28 8.04 21.88
C ASP A 136 -30.31 7.25 22.77
N TYR A 137 -30.07 7.71 24.00
CA TYR A 137 -28.99 7.21 24.89
C TYR A 137 -29.17 5.79 25.49
N THR A 138 -30.26 5.08 25.21
CA THR A 138 -30.55 3.79 25.87
C THR A 138 -29.90 2.62 25.14
N PHE A 139 -28.68 2.23 25.53
CA PHE A 139 -27.96 1.14 24.85
C PHE A 139 -27.28 0.12 25.78
N ILE A 140 -26.98 0.44 27.05
CA ILE A 140 -26.18 -0.45 27.91
C ILE A 140 -26.94 -1.74 28.29
N GLU A 141 -28.28 -1.68 28.29
CA GLU A 141 -29.14 -2.86 28.46
C GLU A 141 -29.10 -3.83 27.26
N ARG A 142 -28.57 -3.43 26.09
CA ARG A 142 -28.64 -4.19 24.82
C ARG A 142 -27.28 -4.70 24.33
N ARG A 143 -26.48 -5.31 25.21
CA ARG A 143 -25.18 -5.91 24.87
C ARG A 143 -25.22 -6.88 23.67
N GLU A 144 -26.36 -7.48 23.36
CA GLU A 144 -26.49 -8.56 22.37
C GLU A 144 -26.68 -8.11 20.91
N GLN A 145 -26.73 -6.81 20.62
CA GLN A 145 -26.96 -6.29 19.25
C GLN A 145 -25.73 -5.59 18.66
N LEU A 146 -24.62 -6.32 18.51
CA LEU A 146 -23.53 -5.87 17.64
C LEU A 146 -23.92 -6.11 16.17
N ALA A 147 -23.84 -5.06 15.37
CA ALA A 147 -24.26 -5.09 13.96
C ALA A 147 -23.25 -5.90 13.12
N THR A 148 -23.55 -7.17 12.86
CA THR A 148 -22.77 -7.99 11.92
C THR A 148 -23.42 -8.00 10.54
N SER A 149 -23.32 -6.88 9.82
CA SER A 149 -23.72 -6.82 8.41
C SER A 149 -22.58 -7.33 7.51
N LYS A 150 -22.47 -8.66 7.29
CA LYS A 150 -21.51 -9.23 6.33
C LYS A 150 -22.07 -9.25 4.90
N ALA A 151 -22.14 -8.08 4.26
CA ALA A 151 -22.54 -7.98 2.86
C ALA A 151 -21.39 -8.26 1.88
N LYS A 152 -20.13 -8.03 2.29
CA LYS A 152 -18.93 -8.06 1.44
C LYS A 152 -17.78 -8.78 2.15
N LYS A 153 -16.81 -9.28 1.37
CA LYS A 153 -15.53 -9.77 1.92
C LYS A 153 -14.58 -8.61 2.15
N ASN A 154 -13.97 -8.55 3.33
CA ASN A 154 -12.97 -7.55 3.70
C ASN A 154 -11.59 -7.94 3.16
N ILE A 155 -11.07 -7.13 2.24
CA ILE A 155 -9.68 -7.20 1.77
C ILE A 155 -8.88 -6.14 2.53
N VAL A 156 -8.03 -6.58 3.46
CA VAL A 156 -7.05 -5.69 4.10
C VAL A 156 -5.76 -5.73 3.30
N MET A 157 -5.30 -4.58 2.81
CA MET A 157 -4.12 -4.52 1.93
C MET A 157 -3.15 -3.39 2.27
N TYR A 158 -1.86 -3.66 2.06
CA TYR A 158 -0.79 -2.66 2.06
C TYR A 158 -0.25 -2.47 0.64
N CYS A 159 -0.08 -1.21 0.21
CA CYS A 159 0.16 -0.85 -1.19
C CYS A 159 1.57 -0.32 -1.51
N GLY A 160 2.50 -0.34 -0.55
CA GLY A 160 3.90 0.04 -0.80
C GLY A 160 4.22 1.52 -0.60
N GLY A 161 3.52 2.20 0.31
CA GLY A 161 3.86 3.57 0.71
C GLY A 161 3.41 4.65 -0.27
N PHE A 162 2.64 4.32 -1.30
CA PHE A 162 2.11 5.26 -2.30
C PHE A 162 3.17 6.11 -3.01
N LYS A 163 4.38 5.57 -3.18
CA LYS A 163 5.50 6.23 -3.89
C LYS A 163 5.18 6.46 -5.36
N ASN A 164 5.88 7.39 -6.02
CA ASN A 164 5.79 7.59 -7.47
C ASN A 164 6.45 6.42 -8.24
N ASN A 165 5.72 5.32 -8.39
CA ASN A 165 6.18 4.11 -9.06
C ASN A 165 4.99 3.29 -9.63
N GLY A 166 5.30 2.23 -10.37
CA GLY A 166 4.28 1.36 -10.96
C GLY A 166 3.47 0.53 -9.96
N ILE A 167 3.98 0.31 -8.74
CA ILE A 167 3.25 -0.41 -7.67
C ILE A 167 2.02 0.41 -7.27
N THR A 168 2.21 1.70 -7.00
CA THR A 168 1.13 2.63 -6.66
C THR A 168 0.10 2.73 -7.78
N SER A 169 0.54 2.93 -9.03
CA SER A 169 -0.38 2.98 -10.17
C SER A 169 -1.19 1.68 -10.30
N SER A 170 -0.54 0.52 -10.16
CA SER A 170 -1.22 -0.77 -10.24
C SER A 170 -2.21 -0.99 -9.08
N ALA A 171 -1.84 -0.60 -7.86
CA ALA A 171 -2.72 -0.69 -6.69
C ALA A 171 -3.97 0.18 -6.86
N LEU A 172 -3.81 1.42 -7.35
CA LEU A 172 -4.93 2.32 -7.65
C LEU A 172 -5.86 1.74 -8.71
N ASN A 173 -5.30 1.18 -9.79
CA ASN A 173 -6.10 0.53 -10.84
C ASN A 173 -6.85 -0.70 -10.30
N LEU A 174 -6.19 -1.52 -9.48
CA LEU A 174 -6.80 -2.69 -8.84
C LEU A 174 -8.01 -2.29 -8.00
N MET A 175 -7.87 -1.24 -7.18
CA MET A 175 -8.95 -0.77 -6.30
C MET A 175 -10.15 -0.21 -7.07
N LYS A 176 -9.93 0.37 -8.25
CA LYS A 176 -11.00 0.87 -9.13
C LYS A 176 -11.72 -0.25 -9.87
N ASN A 177 -10.97 -1.27 -10.31
CA ASN A 177 -11.48 -2.34 -11.15
C ASN A 177 -12.14 -3.50 -10.37
N LEU A 178 -11.83 -3.66 -9.08
CA LEU A 178 -12.44 -4.71 -8.26
C LEU A 178 -13.95 -4.50 -8.05
N ASN A 179 -14.69 -5.61 -8.01
CA ASN A 179 -16.14 -5.59 -7.80
C ASN A 179 -16.50 -5.08 -6.39
N LYS A 180 -16.91 -3.81 -6.32
CA LYS A 180 -17.31 -3.13 -5.08
C LYS A 180 -18.52 -3.73 -4.39
N ASP A 181 -19.34 -4.52 -5.07
CA ASP A 181 -20.52 -5.17 -4.48
C ASP A 181 -20.14 -6.47 -3.78
N LYS A 182 -18.96 -7.03 -4.12
CA LYS A 182 -18.43 -8.26 -3.55
C LYS A 182 -17.35 -8.02 -2.49
N TYR A 183 -16.52 -7.01 -2.71
CA TYR A 183 -15.35 -6.75 -1.88
C TYR A 183 -15.42 -5.37 -1.23
N GLN A 184 -15.06 -5.32 0.04
CA GLN A 184 -14.75 -4.11 0.78
C GLN A 184 -13.24 -4.02 0.94
N ILE A 185 -12.64 -3.00 0.33
CA ILE A 185 -11.19 -2.82 0.37
C ILE A 185 -10.84 -1.87 1.51
N ILE A 186 -9.89 -2.29 2.33
CA ILE A 186 -9.35 -1.57 3.47
C ILE A 186 -7.84 -1.43 3.24
N VAL A 187 -7.40 -0.22 2.93
CA VAL A 187 -5.98 0.11 2.78
C VAL A 187 -5.42 0.50 4.14
N ILE A 188 -4.36 -0.18 4.56
CA ILE A 188 -3.56 0.19 5.75
C ILE A 188 -2.29 0.93 5.31
N GLU A 189 -1.96 2.03 6.01
CA GLU A 189 -0.76 2.83 5.73
C GLU A 189 -0.29 3.59 6.99
N GLN A 190 0.95 4.07 7.05
CA GLN A 190 1.38 4.97 8.13
C GLN A 190 0.66 6.33 8.05
N GLU A 191 0.43 6.95 9.22
CA GLU A 191 -0.23 8.25 9.31
C GLU A 191 0.55 9.38 8.60
N LYS A 192 1.88 9.34 8.68
CA LYS A 192 2.73 10.42 8.17
C LYS A 192 3.34 10.04 6.82
N LEU A 193 2.66 10.44 5.76
CA LEU A 193 3.16 10.32 4.38
C LEU A 193 3.91 11.58 3.95
N PRO A 194 5.04 11.46 3.24
CA PRO A 194 5.65 12.61 2.58
C PRO A 194 4.73 13.19 1.50
N TYR A 195 5.06 14.40 1.01
CA TYR A 195 4.14 15.20 0.18
C TYR A 195 3.60 14.46 -1.05
N TYR A 196 4.46 13.84 -1.87
CA TYR A 196 4.04 13.16 -3.10
C TYR A 196 3.25 11.88 -2.81
N GLU A 197 3.65 11.13 -1.79
CA GLU A 197 2.96 9.94 -1.32
C GLU A 197 1.56 10.30 -0.79
N ALA A 198 1.42 11.41 -0.07
CA ALA A 198 0.14 11.91 0.40
C ALA A 198 -0.79 12.32 -0.77
N LEU A 199 -0.24 12.88 -1.86
CA LEU A 199 -1.01 13.16 -3.07
C LEU A 199 -1.52 11.88 -3.73
N ASN A 200 -0.68 10.84 -3.82
CA ASN A 200 -1.11 9.56 -4.36
C ASN A 200 -2.11 8.84 -3.46
N PHE A 201 -1.95 8.93 -2.13
CA PHE A 201 -2.89 8.38 -1.16
C PHE A 201 -4.28 9.01 -1.28
N LYS A 202 -4.37 10.29 -1.66
CA LYS A 202 -5.65 10.96 -1.96
C LYS A 202 -6.35 10.42 -3.22
N LYS A 203 -5.62 9.78 -4.15
CA LYS A 203 -6.18 9.18 -5.37
C LYS A 203 -6.90 7.84 -5.11
N ILE A 204 -6.81 7.30 -3.89
CA ILE A 204 -7.56 6.11 -3.50
C ILE A 204 -9.07 6.37 -3.71
N PRO A 205 -9.80 5.47 -4.39
CA PRO A 205 -11.22 5.66 -4.66
C PRO A 205 -12.05 5.85 -3.39
N GLU A 206 -13.10 6.67 -3.44
CA GLU A 206 -13.92 6.99 -2.26
C GLU A 206 -14.58 5.77 -1.59
N HIS A 207 -14.88 4.72 -2.36
CA HIS A 207 -15.47 3.49 -1.82
C HIS A 207 -14.47 2.62 -1.06
N VAL A 208 -13.17 2.94 -1.11
CA VAL A 208 -12.12 2.23 -0.38
C VAL A 208 -11.94 2.87 1.00
N ILE A 209 -11.89 2.04 2.03
CA ILE A 209 -11.60 2.49 3.39
C ILE A 209 -10.09 2.70 3.54
N LYS A 210 -9.73 3.82 4.16
CA LYS A 210 -8.35 4.19 4.47
C LYS A 210 -8.16 4.13 5.98
N ILE A 211 -7.29 3.25 6.46
CA ILE A 211 -6.89 3.17 7.86
C ILE A 211 -5.42 3.55 7.95
N GLN A 212 -5.15 4.65 8.64
CA GLN A 212 -3.79 5.06 8.93
C GLN A 212 -3.38 4.57 10.32
N ILE A 213 -2.14 4.09 10.44
CA ILE A 213 -1.57 3.55 11.67
C ILE A 213 -0.84 4.66 12.44
N PRO A 214 -1.28 4.99 13.66
CA PRO A 214 -0.58 5.93 14.51
C PRO A 214 0.52 5.23 15.33
N GLY A 215 1.64 5.92 15.47
CA GLY A 215 2.76 5.50 16.31
C GLY A 215 3.55 4.31 15.78
N ASN A 216 4.31 3.67 16.67
CA ASN A 216 5.07 2.45 16.38
C ASN A 216 4.37 1.25 17.03
N ILE A 217 4.78 0.04 16.61
CA ILE A 217 4.34 -1.21 17.24
C ILE A 217 4.66 -1.23 18.74
N ASN A 218 3.73 -1.76 19.53
CA ASN A 218 3.90 -1.94 20.96
C ASN A 218 4.52 -3.31 21.27
N ILE A 219 5.71 -3.28 21.88
CA ILE A 219 6.48 -4.46 22.26
C ILE A 219 6.59 -4.50 23.79
N ALA A 220 6.26 -5.63 24.40
CA ALA A 220 6.43 -5.82 25.83
C ALA A 220 7.91 -5.89 26.22
N HIS A 221 8.23 -5.58 27.47
CA HIS A 221 9.63 -5.58 27.90
C HIS A 221 10.29 -6.97 27.83
N ASP A 222 9.54 -8.04 28.11
CA ASP A 222 10.01 -9.42 28.04
C ASP A 222 10.00 -10.01 26.61
N GLU A 223 9.35 -9.33 25.66
CA GLU A 223 9.36 -9.67 24.23
C GLU A 223 10.51 -8.95 23.48
N GLU A 224 11.11 -7.93 24.09
CA GLU A 224 12.10 -7.05 23.46
C GLU A 224 13.30 -7.81 22.92
N GLU A 225 13.87 -8.74 23.70
CA GLU A 225 15.03 -9.53 23.28
C GLU A 225 14.71 -10.41 22.06
N VAL A 226 13.60 -11.15 22.11
CA VAL A 226 13.17 -12.04 21.02
C VAL A 226 12.82 -11.24 19.77
N PHE A 227 12.15 -10.10 19.93
CA PHE A 227 11.82 -9.22 18.82
C PHE A 227 13.08 -8.66 18.16
N LEU A 228 14.04 -8.16 18.95
CA LEU A 228 15.28 -7.60 18.44
C LEU A 228 16.15 -8.67 17.79
N ASP A 229 16.26 -9.86 18.38
CA ASP A 229 17.01 -10.97 17.80
C ASP A 229 16.45 -11.38 16.44
N PHE A 230 15.13 -11.57 16.34
CA PHE A 230 14.47 -11.91 15.07
C PHE A 230 14.73 -10.87 13.96
N HIS A 231 14.68 -9.57 14.29
CA HIS A 231 14.86 -8.52 13.29
C HIS A 231 16.33 -8.22 12.97
N CYS A 232 17.26 -8.47 13.90
CA CYS A 232 18.69 -8.23 13.70
C CYS A 232 19.41 -9.45 13.07
N HIS A 233 18.97 -10.68 13.39
CA HIS A 233 19.61 -11.93 12.98
C HIS A 233 18.64 -12.90 12.26
N PRO A 234 17.85 -12.45 11.26
CA PRO A 234 16.82 -13.28 10.64
C PRO A 234 17.36 -14.55 9.96
N LEU A 235 18.60 -14.52 9.45
CA LEU A 235 19.21 -15.70 8.83
C LEU A 235 19.56 -16.78 9.86
N GLU A 236 20.07 -16.39 11.02
CA GLU A 236 20.34 -17.33 12.12
C GLU A 236 19.03 -17.90 12.66
N HIS A 237 18.01 -17.05 12.77
CA HIS A 237 16.66 -17.47 13.12
C HIS A 237 16.08 -18.49 12.12
N LEU A 238 16.25 -18.25 10.82
CA LEU A 238 15.86 -19.18 9.75
C LEU A 238 16.64 -20.50 9.83
N MET A 239 17.95 -20.46 10.07
CA MET A 239 18.76 -21.67 10.21
C MET A 239 18.34 -22.52 11.42
N LYS A 240 17.92 -21.86 12.50
CA LYS A 240 17.47 -22.51 13.73
C LYS A 240 16.08 -23.15 13.58
N ASN A 241 15.12 -22.43 12.99
CA ASN A 241 13.71 -22.83 12.98
C ASN A 241 13.23 -23.42 11.64
N GLY A 242 14.02 -23.29 10.58
CA GLY A 242 13.65 -23.69 9.22
C GLY A 242 12.57 -22.79 8.59
N PRO A 243 12.24 -22.98 7.29
CA PRO A 243 11.33 -22.09 6.57
C PRO A 243 9.88 -22.10 7.08
N THR A 244 9.40 -23.22 7.63
CA THR A 244 8.04 -23.38 8.18
C THR A 244 7.93 -23.07 9.67
N GLY A 245 9.07 -22.97 10.37
CA GLY A 245 9.14 -22.52 11.77
C GLY A 245 9.63 -21.07 11.90
N PHE A 246 9.86 -20.37 10.79
CA PHE A 246 10.44 -19.02 10.78
C PHE A 246 9.59 -17.98 11.52
N LEU A 247 8.27 -18.01 11.34
CA LEU A 247 7.33 -17.18 12.09
C LEU A 247 6.90 -17.95 13.35
N THR A 248 7.66 -17.79 14.43
CA THR A 248 7.37 -18.44 15.72
C THR A 248 6.10 -17.85 16.36
N ASP A 249 5.52 -18.58 17.32
CA ASP A 249 4.32 -18.14 18.02
C ASP A 249 4.54 -16.82 18.79
N GLU A 250 5.75 -16.58 19.33
CA GLU A 250 6.08 -15.34 20.03
C GLU A 250 6.06 -14.14 19.08
N ILE A 251 6.71 -14.24 17.91
CA ILE A 251 6.70 -13.17 16.90
C ILE A 251 5.30 -12.98 16.35
N LYS A 252 4.59 -14.08 16.05
CA LYS A 252 3.22 -14.04 15.54
C LYS A 252 2.29 -13.31 16.51
N THR A 253 2.38 -13.58 17.81
CA THR A 253 1.55 -12.96 18.84
C THR A 253 1.76 -11.44 18.90
N ILE A 254 3.01 -10.97 18.77
CA ILE A 254 3.33 -9.53 18.74
C ILE A 254 2.61 -8.82 17.58
N TYR A 255 2.68 -9.40 16.37
CA TYR A 255 2.05 -8.83 15.18
C TYR A 255 0.52 -9.01 15.15
N GLN A 256 -0.01 -10.07 15.77
CA GLN A 256 -1.47 -10.22 15.96
C GLN A 256 -2.03 -9.18 16.92
N ARG A 257 -1.32 -8.88 18.00
CA ARG A 257 -1.68 -7.79 18.92
C ARG A 257 -1.61 -6.43 18.22
N GLU A 258 -0.64 -6.23 17.34
CA GLU A 258 -0.55 -5.01 16.53
C GLU A 258 -1.72 -4.89 15.53
N LEU A 259 -2.10 -5.99 14.86
CA LEU A 259 -3.29 -6.02 14.01
C LEU A 259 -4.55 -5.65 14.79
N GLN A 260 -4.76 -6.25 15.95
CA GLN A 260 -5.91 -5.94 16.81
C GLN A 260 -5.89 -4.49 17.26
N ARG A 261 -4.72 -3.97 17.66
CA ARG A 261 -4.56 -2.56 18.06
C ARG A 261 -5.03 -1.62 16.95
N VAL A 262 -4.67 -1.93 15.70
CA VAL A 262 -4.90 -1.07 14.53
C VAL A 262 -6.30 -1.23 13.93
N LEU A 263 -6.78 -2.46 13.83
CA LEU A 263 -8.00 -2.82 13.11
C LEU A 263 -9.18 -3.15 14.03
N GLY A 264 -9.02 -3.13 15.36
CA GLY A 264 -10.06 -3.55 16.27
C GLY A 264 -10.38 -5.03 16.08
N ASN A 265 -11.68 -5.38 16.06
CA ASN A 265 -12.12 -6.73 15.70
C ASN A 265 -12.57 -6.84 14.24
N THR A 266 -12.16 -5.89 13.37
CA THR A 266 -12.44 -5.96 11.95
C THR A 266 -12.00 -7.31 11.39
N GLU A 267 -12.96 -8.06 10.86
CA GLU A 267 -12.67 -9.34 10.21
C GLU A 267 -11.86 -9.14 8.94
N ILE A 268 -10.85 -10.00 8.75
CA ILE A 268 -9.98 -9.99 7.58
C ILE A 268 -10.24 -11.28 6.79
N ASP A 269 -11.07 -11.22 5.75
CA ASP A 269 -11.30 -12.36 4.86
C ASP A 269 -10.10 -12.64 3.97
N ILE A 270 -9.43 -11.58 3.53
CA ILE A 270 -8.27 -11.62 2.65
C ILE A 270 -7.23 -10.61 3.13
N ALA A 271 -6.02 -11.09 3.42
CA ALA A 271 -4.86 -10.27 3.72
C ALA A 271 -3.97 -10.20 2.48
N LEU A 272 -3.75 -9.00 1.95
CA LEU A 272 -3.06 -8.79 0.67
C LEU A 272 -1.85 -7.85 0.85
N ASP A 273 -0.65 -8.41 0.83
CA ASP A 273 0.58 -7.62 0.72
C ASP A 273 0.82 -7.32 -0.76
N PHE A 274 0.33 -6.17 -1.21
CA PHE A 274 0.50 -5.76 -2.59
C PHE A 274 1.90 -5.19 -2.86
N ASP A 275 2.75 -4.96 -1.86
CA ASP A 275 4.08 -4.40 -2.06
C ASP A 275 5.17 -5.48 -2.12
N GLY A 276 5.27 -6.30 -1.07
CA GLY A 276 6.25 -7.37 -0.96
C GLY A 276 7.71 -6.93 -0.71
N TYR A 277 7.95 -5.69 -0.27
CA TYR A 277 9.29 -5.15 0.04
C TYR A 277 9.47 -4.70 1.49
N PHE A 278 8.39 -4.36 2.20
CA PHE A 278 8.48 -3.82 3.56
C PHE A 278 8.11 -4.85 4.63
N LYS A 279 9.13 -5.35 5.35
CA LYS A 279 8.99 -6.44 6.33
C LYS A 279 7.93 -6.21 7.40
N TYR A 280 7.72 -4.98 7.88
CA TYR A 280 6.72 -4.69 8.91
C TYR A 280 5.31 -5.07 8.45
N TRP A 281 4.95 -4.65 7.23
CA TRP A 281 3.64 -4.91 6.64
C TRP A 281 3.48 -6.37 6.26
N THR A 282 4.53 -6.98 5.71
CA THR A 282 4.54 -8.41 5.40
C THR A 282 4.34 -9.27 6.66
N LEU A 283 5.04 -8.96 7.76
CA LEU A 283 4.87 -9.64 9.04
C LEU A 283 3.46 -9.44 9.59
N LEU A 284 2.96 -8.21 9.56
CA LEU A 284 1.60 -7.88 10.01
C LEU A 284 0.55 -8.74 9.27
N LEU A 285 0.61 -8.79 7.94
CA LEU A 285 -0.34 -9.54 7.12
C LEU A 285 -0.12 -11.06 7.20
N ALA A 286 1.12 -11.54 7.28
CA ALA A 286 1.44 -12.97 7.44
C ALA A 286 0.95 -13.52 8.80
N SER A 287 1.04 -12.71 9.86
CA SER A 287 0.58 -13.05 11.21
C SER A 287 -0.94 -12.97 11.38
N SER A 288 -1.68 -12.42 10.42
CA SER A 288 -3.15 -12.35 10.47
C SER A 288 -3.79 -13.73 10.57
N ASN A 289 -5.01 -13.78 11.11
CA ASN A 289 -5.85 -14.97 11.10
C ASN A 289 -6.69 -15.10 9.82
N SER A 290 -6.37 -14.31 8.79
CA SER A 290 -7.06 -14.38 7.51
C SER A 290 -6.99 -15.79 6.94
N PRO A 291 -8.12 -16.36 6.47
CA PRO A 291 -8.14 -17.65 5.80
C PRO A 291 -7.49 -17.61 4.41
N ARG A 292 -7.22 -16.41 3.89
CA ARG A 292 -6.55 -16.19 2.60
C ARG A 292 -5.50 -15.09 2.70
N LYS A 293 -4.25 -15.43 2.42
CA LYS A 293 -3.10 -14.53 2.46
C LYS A 293 -2.40 -14.53 1.11
N ILE A 294 -2.27 -13.35 0.52
CA ILE A 294 -1.68 -13.15 -0.80
C ILE A 294 -0.55 -12.13 -0.70
N ILE A 295 0.57 -12.40 -1.37
CA ILE A 295 1.71 -11.46 -1.46
C ILE A 295 2.15 -11.28 -2.91
N TYR A 296 2.44 -10.05 -3.29
CA TYR A 296 2.88 -9.69 -4.64
C TYR A 296 4.40 -9.60 -4.77
N GLN A 297 4.87 -9.87 -5.98
CA GLN A 297 6.25 -9.70 -6.44
C GLN A 297 6.23 -8.82 -7.69
N HIS A 298 6.68 -7.57 -7.52
CA HIS A 298 6.65 -6.57 -8.58
C HIS A 298 7.88 -6.55 -9.47
N ASN A 299 8.94 -7.28 -9.12
CA ASN A 299 10.17 -7.41 -9.91
C ASN A 299 10.77 -8.81 -9.72
N GLU A 300 11.95 -9.03 -10.30
CA GLU A 300 12.75 -10.21 -10.00
C GLU A 300 13.39 -10.06 -8.61
N MET A 301 12.90 -10.83 -7.64
CA MET A 301 13.17 -10.58 -6.23
C MET A 301 14.63 -10.82 -5.85
N MET A 302 15.30 -11.78 -6.50
CA MET A 302 16.74 -12.04 -6.26
C MET A 302 17.66 -10.95 -6.84
N GLN A 303 17.23 -10.25 -7.89
CA GLN A 303 17.95 -9.07 -8.36
C GLN A 303 17.80 -7.92 -7.36
N GLU A 304 16.60 -7.69 -6.83
CA GLU A 304 16.37 -6.68 -5.77
C GLU A 304 17.12 -7.01 -4.47
N TYR A 305 17.26 -8.30 -4.12
CA TYR A 305 18.11 -8.77 -3.01
C TYR A 305 19.60 -8.43 -3.18
N SER A 306 20.07 -8.44 -4.43
CA SER A 306 21.46 -8.19 -4.78
C SER A 306 21.74 -6.73 -5.16
N LYS A 307 20.70 -5.89 -5.27
CA LYS A 307 20.79 -4.50 -5.67
C LYS A 307 21.55 -3.67 -4.63
N LYS A 308 22.55 -2.92 -5.11
CA LYS A 308 23.37 -2.01 -4.30
C LYS A 308 23.07 -0.55 -4.62
N LEU A 309 23.04 0.28 -3.58
CA LEU A 309 23.13 1.74 -3.67
C LEU A 309 24.43 2.15 -2.99
N GLY A 310 25.44 2.53 -3.79
CA GLY A 310 26.80 2.70 -3.31
C GLY A 310 27.37 1.40 -2.72
N LYS A 311 27.71 1.41 -1.43
CA LYS A 311 28.26 0.24 -0.71
C LYS A 311 27.21 -0.63 -0.02
N ALA A 312 25.96 -0.15 0.11
CA ALA A 312 24.91 -0.83 0.86
C ALA A 312 23.96 -1.59 -0.07
N TYR A 313 23.39 -2.70 0.42
CA TYR A 313 22.30 -3.39 -0.28
C TYR A 313 20.97 -2.72 0.03
N LYS A 314 20.19 -2.41 -1.01
CA LYS A 314 18.98 -1.60 -0.88
C LYS A 314 17.86 -2.31 -0.11
N HIS A 315 17.61 -3.58 -0.43
CA HIS A 315 16.45 -4.34 0.09
C HIS A 315 16.83 -5.60 0.88
N ARG A 316 18.11 -5.96 0.93
CA ARG A 316 18.57 -7.24 1.50
C ARG A 316 18.11 -7.49 2.93
N ALA A 317 18.15 -6.48 3.79
CA ALA A 317 17.78 -6.62 5.19
C ALA A 317 16.29 -7.00 5.37
N ASP A 318 15.41 -6.40 4.56
CA ASP A 318 13.97 -6.71 4.62
C ASP A 318 13.67 -8.03 3.90
N LEU A 319 14.32 -8.29 2.77
CA LEU A 319 14.12 -9.53 2.01
C LEU A 319 14.63 -10.78 2.74
N ASN A 320 15.61 -10.65 3.65
CA ASN A 320 16.01 -11.74 4.56
C ASN A 320 14.86 -12.21 5.48
N ILE A 321 13.86 -11.36 5.73
CA ILE A 321 12.67 -11.69 6.50
C ILE A 321 11.51 -12.08 5.58
N ILE A 322 11.31 -11.35 4.48
CA ILE A 322 10.18 -11.56 3.57
C ILE A 322 10.27 -12.91 2.84
N PHE A 323 11.47 -13.34 2.41
CA PHE A 323 11.63 -14.58 1.65
C PHE A 323 11.18 -15.82 2.44
N PRO A 324 11.58 -16.02 3.71
CA PRO A 324 11.00 -17.07 4.55
C PRO A 324 9.49 -16.91 4.76
N LEU A 325 9.00 -15.68 4.91
CA LEU A 325 7.57 -15.41 5.13
C LEU A 325 6.68 -15.82 3.97
N TYR A 326 7.20 -15.97 2.76
CA TYR A 326 6.47 -16.56 1.64
C TYR A 326 5.84 -17.92 1.99
N ASN A 327 6.40 -18.70 2.91
CA ASN A 327 5.82 -19.97 3.36
C ASN A 327 4.50 -19.80 4.14
N TYR A 328 4.17 -18.59 4.61
CA TYR A 328 2.96 -18.25 5.37
C TYR A 328 1.88 -17.55 4.54
N PHE A 329 2.11 -17.39 3.24
CA PHE A 329 1.12 -16.93 2.28
C PHE A 329 0.56 -18.11 1.48
N ASP A 330 -0.74 -18.08 1.19
CA ASP A 330 -1.44 -19.09 0.40
C ASP A 330 -1.13 -18.96 -1.10
N VAL A 331 -0.86 -17.74 -1.57
CA VAL A 331 -0.48 -17.46 -2.96
C VAL A 331 0.58 -16.37 -3.02
N ILE A 332 1.57 -16.56 -3.88
CA ILE A 332 2.62 -15.59 -4.21
C ILE A 332 2.41 -15.18 -5.66
N VAL A 333 2.14 -13.91 -5.91
CA VAL A 333 1.72 -13.40 -7.22
C VAL A 333 2.82 -12.56 -7.83
N SER A 334 3.35 -12.96 -8.98
CA SER A 334 4.17 -12.08 -9.82
C SER A 334 3.31 -11.27 -10.79
N VAL A 335 3.72 -10.04 -11.10
CA VAL A 335 2.97 -9.16 -12.02
C VAL A 335 3.05 -9.56 -13.50
N ALA A 336 3.93 -10.51 -13.84
CA ALA A 336 4.09 -11.02 -15.19
C ALA A 336 4.53 -12.49 -15.16
N LYS A 337 4.09 -13.26 -16.17
CA LYS A 337 4.40 -14.69 -16.28
C LYS A 337 5.90 -14.96 -16.27
N GLN A 338 6.66 -14.29 -17.14
CA GLN A 338 8.11 -14.50 -17.28
C GLN A 338 8.84 -14.17 -15.98
N THR A 339 8.51 -13.04 -15.35
CA THR A 339 9.06 -12.65 -14.04
C THR A 339 8.72 -13.68 -12.97
N GLY A 340 7.51 -14.22 -12.99
CA GLY A 340 7.07 -15.29 -12.08
C GLY A 340 7.86 -16.58 -12.23
N GLU A 341 8.13 -17.04 -13.46
CA GLU A 341 8.94 -18.24 -13.67
C GLU A 341 10.39 -18.05 -13.19
N VAL A 342 10.98 -16.87 -13.41
CA VAL A 342 12.33 -16.56 -12.92
C VAL A 342 12.35 -16.50 -11.39
N ASN A 343 11.37 -15.84 -10.78
CA ASN A 343 11.23 -15.80 -9.32
C ASN A 343 11.06 -17.20 -8.73
N LYS A 344 10.23 -18.05 -9.36
CA LYS A 344 10.01 -19.43 -8.95
C LYS A 344 11.29 -20.24 -8.95
N GLN A 345 12.06 -20.17 -10.02
CA GLN A 345 13.36 -20.85 -10.12
C GLN A 345 14.35 -20.32 -9.07
N HIS A 346 14.44 -19.00 -8.91
CA HIS A 346 15.43 -18.39 -8.03
C HIS A 346 15.09 -18.52 -6.53
N LEU A 347 13.82 -18.70 -6.17
CA LEU A 347 13.34 -18.77 -4.79
C LEU A 347 12.99 -20.20 -4.32
N GLU A 348 13.19 -21.22 -5.16
CA GLU A 348 12.91 -22.63 -4.79
C GLU A 348 13.70 -23.11 -3.56
N HIS A 349 14.82 -22.46 -3.25
CA HIS A 349 15.66 -22.77 -2.10
C HIS A 349 15.07 -22.29 -0.76
N VAL A 350 14.07 -21.40 -0.78
CA VAL A 350 13.45 -20.81 0.43
C VAL A 350 11.93 -21.00 0.48
N VAL A 351 11.26 -21.07 -0.67
CA VAL A 351 9.82 -21.35 -0.78
C VAL A 351 9.61 -22.86 -0.92
N GLN A 352 9.04 -23.49 0.10
CA GLN A 352 8.89 -24.96 0.12
C GLN A 352 7.88 -25.48 -0.89
N ASP A 353 6.76 -24.78 -1.06
CA ASP A 353 5.75 -25.10 -2.05
C ASP A 353 5.73 -24.02 -3.13
N THR A 354 6.38 -24.28 -4.25
CA THR A 354 6.43 -23.37 -5.40
C THR A 354 5.18 -23.46 -6.28
N SER A 355 4.23 -24.37 -6.00
CA SER A 355 2.97 -24.47 -6.74
C SER A 355 2.04 -23.28 -6.47
N LYS A 356 2.21 -22.63 -5.31
CA LYS A 356 1.50 -21.40 -4.96
C LYS A 356 2.06 -20.12 -5.60
N MET A 357 3.17 -20.23 -6.33
CA MET A 357 3.73 -19.11 -7.09
C MET A 357 3.04 -19.03 -8.45
N THR A 358 2.29 -17.95 -8.66
CA THR A 358 1.50 -17.69 -9.86
C THR A 358 1.78 -16.28 -10.40
N TYR A 359 1.08 -15.88 -11.46
CA TYR A 359 1.14 -14.52 -11.98
C TYR A 359 -0.26 -13.95 -12.22
N ILE A 360 -0.38 -12.63 -12.08
CA ILE A 360 -1.58 -11.85 -12.41
C ILE A 360 -1.11 -10.61 -13.17
N HIS A 361 -1.73 -10.33 -14.31
CA HIS A 361 -1.46 -9.10 -15.04
C HIS A 361 -1.92 -7.87 -14.26
N ASN A 362 -1.16 -6.78 -14.28
CA ASN A 362 -1.63 -5.53 -13.72
C ASN A 362 -2.86 -5.02 -14.48
N SER A 363 -3.88 -4.58 -13.73
CA SER A 363 -5.04 -3.91 -14.32
C SER A 363 -4.71 -2.47 -14.72
N ILE A 364 -5.50 -1.91 -15.63
CA ILE A 364 -5.34 -0.55 -16.16
C ILE A 364 -6.63 0.24 -16.01
N ASP A 365 -6.49 1.53 -15.72
CA ASP A 365 -7.59 2.49 -15.77
C ASP A 365 -7.58 3.23 -17.11
N TYR A 366 -7.97 2.51 -18.16
CA TYR A 366 -7.93 3.02 -19.52
C TYR A 366 -8.87 4.21 -19.74
N GLU A 367 -9.97 4.31 -18.98
CA GLU A 367 -10.89 5.44 -19.07
C GLU A 367 -10.23 6.72 -18.52
N ALA A 368 -9.59 6.63 -17.35
CA ALA A 368 -8.85 7.75 -16.80
C ALA A 368 -7.72 8.20 -17.73
N ILE A 369 -6.91 7.26 -18.27
CA ILE A 369 -5.82 7.56 -19.20
C ILE A 369 -6.34 8.34 -20.42
N LEU A 370 -7.41 7.86 -21.07
CA LEU A 370 -7.99 8.50 -22.25
C LEU A 370 -8.64 9.86 -21.93
N SER A 371 -9.18 10.04 -20.72
CA SER A 371 -9.74 11.31 -20.28
C SER A 371 -8.63 12.33 -19.98
N SER A 372 -7.60 11.92 -19.26
CA SER A 372 -6.50 12.79 -18.83
C SER A 372 -5.57 13.16 -19.98
N ALA A 373 -5.50 12.36 -21.04
CA ALA A 373 -4.79 12.73 -22.26
C ALA A 373 -5.39 13.93 -23.02
N LYS A 374 -6.62 14.32 -22.68
CA LYS A 374 -7.33 15.47 -23.28
C LYS A 374 -7.26 16.74 -22.43
N GLU A 375 -6.64 16.67 -21.26
CA GLU A 375 -6.44 17.83 -20.40
C GLU A 375 -5.41 18.79 -21.02
N ASP A 376 -5.58 20.09 -20.75
CA ASP A 376 -4.63 21.11 -21.16
C ASP A 376 -3.31 20.96 -20.39
N ASN A 377 -2.21 21.34 -21.02
CA ASN A 377 -0.90 21.36 -20.38
C ASN A 377 -0.08 22.56 -20.88
N ASP A 378 0.82 23.06 -20.02
CA ASP A 378 1.61 24.26 -20.30
C ASP A 378 2.91 23.99 -21.10
N ILE A 379 3.16 22.74 -21.50
CA ILE A 379 4.40 22.34 -22.17
C ILE A 379 4.11 22.19 -23.67
N GLU A 380 4.66 23.10 -24.46
CA GLU A 380 4.48 23.07 -25.91
C GLU A 380 5.33 21.95 -26.54
N ILE A 381 4.68 21.09 -27.33
CA ILE A 381 5.33 20.05 -28.12
C ILE A 381 5.41 20.52 -29.58
N PRO A 382 6.62 20.70 -30.15
CA PRO A 382 6.78 21.25 -31.50
C PRO A 382 6.17 20.34 -32.58
N SER A 383 5.21 20.88 -33.33
CA SER A 383 4.49 20.14 -34.38
C SER A 383 5.31 19.90 -35.66
N ASP A 384 6.43 20.59 -35.82
CA ASP A 384 7.32 20.53 -36.99
C ASP A 384 8.50 19.57 -36.79
N THR A 385 8.56 18.88 -35.66
CA THR A 385 9.59 17.88 -35.34
C THR A 385 8.98 16.53 -35.02
N PHE A 386 9.78 15.47 -35.09
CA PHE A 386 9.39 14.17 -34.56
C PHE A 386 9.79 14.06 -33.08
N ASN A 387 8.79 13.89 -32.23
CA ASN A 387 8.90 13.98 -30.78
C ASN A 387 8.91 12.60 -30.14
N PHE A 388 10.04 12.19 -29.58
CA PHE A 388 10.15 11.02 -28.72
C PHE A 388 9.86 11.41 -27.27
N VAL A 389 9.23 10.50 -26.52
CA VAL A 389 8.99 10.69 -25.09
C VAL A 389 9.35 9.42 -24.31
N THR A 390 9.83 9.60 -23.10
CA THR A 390 10.00 8.53 -22.11
C THR A 390 9.46 8.98 -20.77
N MET A 391 8.97 8.03 -19.97
CA MET A 391 8.50 8.29 -18.62
C MET A 391 8.99 7.22 -17.65
N GLY A 392 9.59 7.67 -16.55
CA GLY A 392 10.05 6.79 -15.47
C GLY A 392 10.94 7.49 -14.46
N ARG A 393 11.20 6.81 -13.34
CA ARG A 393 12.12 7.31 -12.30
C ARG A 393 13.53 7.52 -12.87
N LEU A 394 14.15 8.67 -12.60
CA LEU A 394 15.51 8.96 -13.07
C LEU A 394 16.54 8.18 -12.22
N SER A 395 16.68 6.90 -12.52
CA SER A 395 17.51 5.96 -11.76
C SER A 395 18.26 4.99 -12.69
N PRO A 396 19.32 4.32 -12.20
CA PRO A 396 20.19 3.48 -13.03
C PRO A 396 19.45 2.39 -13.81
N GLU A 397 18.40 1.80 -13.23
CA GLU A 397 17.62 0.73 -13.88
C GLU A 397 16.82 1.18 -15.10
N LYS A 398 16.54 2.49 -15.25
CA LYS A 398 15.83 3.03 -16.42
C LYS A 398 16.77 3.43 -17.56
N ASN A 399 18.07 3.59 -17.26
CA ASN A 399 19.12 3.85 -18.25
C ASN A 399 18.85 5.04 -19.19
N HIS A 400 18.31 6.13 -18.65
CA HIS A 400 18.11 7.39 -19.37
C HIS A 400 19.39 7.94 -20.01
N LYS A 401 20.55 7.72 -19.37
CA LYS A 401 21.85 8.08 -19.93
C LYS A 401 22.13 7.36 -21.25
N GLY A 402 21.81 6.06 -21.33
CA GLY A 402 21.91 5.28 -22.57
C GLY A 402 20.93 5.75 -23.63
N LEU A 403 19.72 6.15 -23.25
CA LEU A 403 18.74 6.75 -24.15
C LEU A 403 19.22 8.08 -24.73
N ILE A 404 19.71 9.01 -23.90
CA ILE A 404 20.24 10.31 -24.36
C ILE A 404 21.41 10.10 -25.34
N LYS A 405 22.29 9.13 -25.05
CA LYS A 405 23.39 8.76 -25.95
C LYS A 405 22.87 8.22 -27.29
N ALA A 406 21.87 7.35 -27.28
CA ALA A 406 21.25 6.84 -28.51
C ALA A 406 20.55 7.97 -29.29
N PHE A 407 19.83 8.84 -28.59
CA PHE A 407 19.17 10.00 -29.18
C PHE A 407 20.18 10.95 -29.84
N LYS A 408 21.36 11.17 -29.25
CA LYS A 408 22.44 11.96 -29.89
C LYS A 408 22.81 11.41 -31.27
N GLN A 409 23.00 10.11 -31.39
CA GLN A 409 23.36 9.48 -32.67
C GLN A 409 22.23 9.55 -33.71
N LEU A 410 20.98 9.45 -33.26
CA LEU A 410 19.82 9.64 -34.12
C LEU A 410 19.73 11.09 -34.60
N GLN A 411 19.88 12.06 -33.69
CA GLN A 411 19.78 13.49 -33.93
C GLN A 411 20.85 13.99 -34.92
N GLU A 412 22.04 13.39 -34.92
CA GLU A 412 23.10 13.68 -35.92
C GLU A 412 22.69 13.32 -37.36
N LYS A 413 21.79 12.34 -37.52
CA LYS A 413 21.23 11.95 -38.83
C LYS A 413 19.92 12.68 -39.15
N HIS A 414 19.13 12.97 -38.12
CA HIS A 414 17.76 13.50 -38.22
C HIS A 414 17.59 14.69 -37.27
N ALA A 415 17.94 15.89 -37.73
CA ALA A 415 18.02 17.09 -36.88
C ALA A 415 16.66 17.59 -36.34
N ASP A 416 15.58 17.25 -37.04
CA ASP A 416 14.19 17.62 -36.71
C ASP A 416 13.56 16.60 -35.74
N THR A 417 14.30 16.25 -34.69
CA THR A 417 13.87 15.33 -33.63
C THR A 417 14.01 15.97 -32.25
N GLN A 418 13.14 15.59 -31.33
CA GLN A 418 13.11 16.06 -29.94
C GLN A 418 12.95 14.85 -29.00
N LEU A 419 13.49 14.94 -27.78
CA LEU A 419 13.32 13.94 -26.73
C LEU A 419 12.81 14.58 -25.45
N PHE A 420 11.66 14.12 -24.96
CA PHE A 420 11.07 14.53 -23.70
C PHE A 420 11.22 13.43 -22.65
N ILE A 421 11.73 13.78 -21.48
CA ILE A 421 11.98 12.86 -20.35
C ILE A 421 11.13 13.29 -19.17
N ILE A 422 10.11 12.49 -18.84
CA ILE A 422 9.19 12.73 -17.72
C ILE A 422 9.60 11.87 -16.53
N GLY A 423 9.83 12.50 -15.38
CA GLY A 423 10.07 11.82 -14.11
C GLY A 423 11.07 12.52 -13.22
N LEU A 424 11.22 11.98 -12.00
CA LEU A 424 12.15 12.47 -10.97
C LEU A 424 13.04 11.33 -10.50
N GLY A 425 14.25 11.64 -10.02
CA GLY A 425 15.10 10.64 -9.38
C GLY A 425 16.52 11.12 -9.11
N GLU A 426 17.32 10.25 -8.51
CA GLU A 426 18.69 10.54 -8.06
C GLU A 426 19.65 10.94 -9.20
N LEU A 427 19.32 10.60 -10.44
CA LEU A 427 20.15 10.90 -11.61
C LEU A 427 19.80 12.23 -12.30
N GLU A 428 18.82 13.01 -11.83
CA GLU A 428 18.35 14.21 -12.54
C GLU A 428 19.48 15.19 -12.89
N GLU A 429 20.27 15.59 -11.90
CA GLU A 429 21.37 16.55 -12.09
C GLU A 429 22.50 15.97 -12.96
N GLU A 430 22.78 14.66 -12.84
CA GLU A 430 23.74 13.99 -13.72
C GLU A 430 23.26 14.00 -15.18
N LEU A 431 21.97 13.74 -15.41
CA LEU A 431 21.38 13.69 -16.75
C LEU A 431 21.31 15.07 -17.40
N LYS A 432 20.97 16.12 -16.65
CA LYS A 432 21.02 17.51 -17.14
C LYS A 432 22.44 17.89 -17.56
N LYS A 433 23.43 17.61 -16.70
CA LYS A 433 24.84 17.86 -17.01
C LYS A 433 25.30 17.08 -18.25
N TYR A 434 24.96 15.80 -18.33
CA TYR A 434 25.32 14.95 -19.45
C TYR A 434 24.68 15.40 -20.77
N THR A 435 23.44 15.88 -20.72
CA THR A 435 22.75 16.49 -21.87
C THR A 435 23.51 17.72 -22.37
N SER A 436 23.96 18.58 -21.44
CA SER A 436 24.73 19.77 -21.78
C SER A 436 26.12 19.47 -22.34
N GLU A 437 26.81 18.48 -21.77
CA GLU A 437 28.11 18.02 -22.30
C GLU A 437 28.01 17.50 -23.74
N LEU A 438 26.81 17.07 -24.19
CA LEU A 438 26.55 16.60 -25.55
C LEU A 438 26.00 17.70 -26.49
N GLY A 439 25.77 18.91 -25.99
CA GLY A 439 25.19 20.02 -26.76
C GLY A 439 23.75 19.73 -27.22
N LEU A 440 22.94 19.13 -26.34
CA LEU A 440 21.56 18.70 -26.62
C LEU A 440 20.50 19.47 -25.83
N GLU A 441 20.84 20.59 -25.20
CA GLU A 441 19.94 21.35 -24.32
C GLU A 441 18.67 21.83 -25.02
N ASP A 442 18.74 22.16 -26.32
CA ASP A 442 17.59 22.58 -27.13
C ASP A 442 16.80 21.40 -27.73
N LYS A 443 17.23 20.16 -27.45
CA LYS A 443 16.74 18.92 -28.08
C LYS A 443 16.28 17.85 -27.10
N VAL A 444 16.73 17.90 -25.85
CA VAL A 444 16.40 16.96 -24.79
C VAL A 444 15.83 17.73 -23.61
N HIS A 445 14.55 17.50 -23.32
CA HIS A 445 13.77 18.22 -22.32
C HIS A 445 13.52 17.32 -21.11
N ILE A 446 14.21 17.56 -20.00
CA ILE A 446 13.96 16.86 -18.73
C ILE A 446 12.89 17.65 -17.97
N LEU A 447 11.65 17.14 -17.98
CA LEU A 447 10.46 17.85 -17.52
C LEU A 447 10.19 17.73 -16.01
N GLY A 448 10.93 16.86 -15.32
CA GLY A 448 10.66 16.54 -13.92
C GLY A 448 9.40 15.69 -13.73
N GLN A 449 8.89 15.63 -12.50
CA GLN A 449 7.64 14.94 -12.19
C GLN A 449 6.44 15.79 -12.61
N LEU A 450 5.58 15.23 -13.46
CA LEU A 450 4.29 15.83 -13.82
C LEU A 450 3.16 15.20 -13.00
N GLU A 451 2.12 15.98 -12.68
CA GLU A 451 0.90 15.48 -12.04
C GLU A 451 0.09 14.63 -13.02
N ASN A 452 -0.07 15.13 -14.26
CA ASN A 452 -0.67 14.41 -15.37
C ASN A 452 0.31 14.38 -16.57
N PRO A 453 0.93 13.22 -16.87
CA PRO A 453 1.87 13.09 -17.99
C PRO A 453 1.17 12.80 -19.33
N PHE A 454 -0.10 12.42 -19.34
CA PHE A 454 -0.78 11.88 -20.53
C PHE A 454 -0.95 12.89 -21.67
N PRO A 455 -1.21 14.19 -21.45
CA PRO A 455 -1.25 15.18 -22.53
C PRO A 455 0.07 15.23 -23.33
N ILE A 456 1.20 15.19 -22.63
CA ILE A 456 2.54 15.22 -23.24
C ILE A 456 2.77 13.93 -24.04
N ILE A 457 2.54 12.78 -23.42
CA ILE A 457 2.71 11.48 -24.09
C ILE A 457 1.81 11.40 -25.32
N ASN A 458 0.59 11.95 -25.23
CA ASN A 458 -0.37 11.96 -26.33
C ASN A 458 0.00 12.92 -27.47
N ALA A 459 0.66 14.04 -27.16
CA ALA A 459 1.16 15.00 -28.15
C ALA A 459 2.44 14.53 -28.87
N CYS A 460 3.24 13.67 -28.23
CA CYS A 460 4.43 13.08 -28.85
C CYS A 460 4.11 11.97 -29.86
N ASP A 461 5.06 11.73 -30.76
CA ASP A 461 4.94 10.80 -31.90
C ASP A 461 5.25 9.35 -31.53
N ALA A 462 6.23 9.13 -30.64
CA ALA A 462 6.65 7.79 -30.23
C ALA A 462 7.14 7.73 -28.78
N PHE A 463 6.90 6.58 -28.13
CA PHE A 463 7.41 6.30 -26.78
C PHE A 463 8.65 5.41 -26.82
N VAL A 464 9.65 5.72 -26.00
CA VAL A 464 10.90 4.97 -25.89
C VAL A 464 11.14 4.51 -24.45
N LEU A 465 11.36 3.22 -24.24
CA LEU A 465 11.76 2.67 -22.95
C LEU A 465 13.14 2.02 -23.00
N SER A 466 14.13 2.64 -22.35
CA SER A 466 15.53 2.19 -22.35
C SER A 466 15.91 1.26 -21.20
N SER A 467 14.92 0.81 -20.42
CA SER A 467 15.14 0.14 -19.14
C SER A 467 16.04 -1.08 -19.23
N ILE A 468 16.80 -1.30 -18.17
CA ILE A 468 17.71 -2.44 -18.06
C ILE A 468 17.15 -3.56 -17.19
N HIS A 469 16.14 -3.26 -16.37
CA HIS A 469 15.41 -4.17 -15.50
C HIS A 469 14.01 -3.59 -15.16
N GLU A 470 12.95 -4.40 -15.27
CA GLU A 470 11.56 -4.09 -14.93
C GLU A 470 10.80 -5.39 -14.61
N GLY A 471 9.85 -5.35 -13.68
CA GLY A 471 8.87 -6.44 -13.53
C GLY A 471 7.77 -6.42 -14.59
N GLN A 472 6.89 -5.42 -14.54
CA GLN A 472 5.94 -5.12 -15.62
C GLN A 472 5.78 -3.59 -15.73
N PRO A 473 6.32 -2.95 -16.78
CA PRO A 473 6.30 -1.50 -16.88
C PRO A 473 4.89 -1.01 -17.25
N MET A 474 4.16 -0.50 -16.26
CA MET A 474 2.82 0.08 -16.43
C MET A 474 2.75 1.12 -17.55
N VAL A 475 3.81 1.91 -17.71
CA VAL A 475 3.92 2.92 -18.76
C VAL A 475 3.76 2.36 -20.17
N LEU A 476 4.21 1.13 -20.44
CA LEU A 476 3.99 0.53 -21.76
C LEU A 476 2.51 0.25 -22.00
N LEU A 477 1.77 -0.22 -20.99
CA LEU A 477 0.32 -0.42 -21.10
C LEU A 477 -0.41 0.92 -21.28
N GLU A 478 0.01 1.95 -20.55
CA GLU A 478 -0.51 3.31 -20.68
C GLU A 478 -0.31 3.87 -22.11
N CYS A 479 0.89 3.71 -22.67
CA CYS A 479 1.18 4.13 -24.04
C CYS A 479 0.40 3.33 -25.08
N LEU A 480 0.14 2.04 -24.84
CA LEU A 480 -0.70 1.21 -25.71
C LEU A 480 -2.17 1.67 -25.69
N VAL A 481 -2.68 2.15 -24.55
CA VAL A 481 -4.01 2.78 -24.46
C VAL A 481 -4.09 4.05 -25.29
N LEU A 482 -3.01 4.85 -25.30
CA LEU A 482 -2.87 6.06 -26.11
C LEU A 482 -2.51 5.79 -27.59
N GLU A 483 -2.50 4.51 -28.00
CA GLU A 483 -2.16 4.07 -29.35
C GLU A 483 -0.79 4.60 -29.84
N LYS A 484 0.18 4.73 -28.93
CA LYS A 484 1.51 5.24 -29.26
C LYS A 484 2.39 4.14 -29.87
N PRO A 485 3.13 4.43 -30.97
CA PRO A 485 4.26 3.63 -31.39
C PRO A 485 5.28 3.51 -30.25
N ILE A 486 5.74 2.30 -29.97
CA ILE A 486 6.64 2.01 -28.86
C ILE A 486 7.91 1.32 -29.37
N VAL A 487 9.06 1.77 -28.88
CA VAL A 487 10.32 1.01 -28.90
C VAL A 487 10.79 0.80 -27.46
N SER A 488 11.14 -0.44 -27.14
CA SER A 488 11.65 -0.81 -25.81
C SER A 488 12.81 -1.78 -25.92
N THR A 489 13.73 -1.72 -24.96
CA THR A 489 14.71 -2.79 -24.76
C THR A 489 14.03 -4.13 -24.48
N ASN A 490 14.64 -5.21 -24.97
CA ASN A 490 14.15 -6.58 -24.80
C ASN A 490 14.55 -7.16 -23.43
N ILE A 491 13.76 -6.81 -22.41
CA ILE A 491 13.86 -7.35 -21.05
C ILE A 491 12.56 -8.08 -20.68
N PRO A 492 12.56 -9.00 -19.70
CA PRO A 492 11.40 -9.85 -19.40
C PRO A 492 10.07 -9.10 -19.23
N GLY A 493 10.08 -7.99 -18.49
CA GLY A 493 8.89 -7.17 -18.28
C GLY A 493 8.34 -6.54 -19.57
N CYS A 494 9.21 -5.96 -20.40
CA CYS A 494 8.81 -5.36 -21.68
C CYS A 494 8.38 -6.42 -22.70
N TYR A 495 9.10 -7.55 -22.75
CA TYR A 495 8.75 -8.68 -23.60
C TYR A 495 7.34 -9.20 -23.28
N SER A 496 6.99 -9.28 -21.98
CA SER A 496 5.67 -9.76 -21.56
C SER A 496 4.50 -8.94 -22.13
N ILE A 497 4.73 -7.66 -22.46
CA ILE A 497 3.74 -6.73 -22.99
C ILE A 497 3.82 -6.68 -24.52
N LEU A 498 5.01 -6.56 -25.12
CA LEU A 498 5.15 -6.21 -26.54
C LEU A 498 5.31 -7.41 -27.49
N LYS A 499 5.54 -8.62 -26.98
CA LYS A 499 5.85 -9.83 -27.79
C LYS A 499 4.85 -10.15 -28.91
N ASP A 500 3.60 -9.71 -28.78
CA ASP A 500 2.52 -10.02 -29.74
C ASP A 500 2.39 -8.96 -30.85
N GLY A 501 3.46 -8.18 -31.08
CA GLY A 501 3.54 -7.19 -32.15
C GLY A 501 2.94 -5.83 -31.81
N TYR A 502 2.83 -5.49 -30.52
CA TYR A 502 2.29 -4.20 -30.07
C TYR A 502 3.34 -3.07 -30.06
N GLY A 503 4.61 -3.39 -30.26
CA GLY A 503 5.72 -2.45 -30.31
C GLY A 503 7.03 -3.14 -30.71
N LEU A 504 8.11 -2.38 -30.84
CA LEU A 504 9.44 -2.90 -31.16
C LEU A 504 10.21 -3.27 -29.90
N LEU A 505 10.75 -4.49 -29.89
CA LEU A 505 11.73 -4.94 -28.91
C LEU A 505 13.12 -4.92 -29.54
N VAL A 506 14.04 -4.16 -28.94
CA VAL A 506 15.41 -4.00 -29.43
C VAL A 506 16.42 -4.49 -28.40
N ASP A 507 17.65 -4.73 -28.86
CA ASP A 507 18.74 -5.07 -27.95
C ASP A 507 18.96 -3.96 -26.91
N LYS A 508 19.39 -4.38 -25.71
CA LYS A 508 19.70 -3.48 -24.58
C LYS A 508 21.06 -2.79 -24.79
N SER A 509 21.21 -2.13 -25.92
CA SER A 509 22.42 -1.41 -26.37
C SER A 509 22.05 -0.03 -26.91
N THR A 510 23.05 0.84 -27.05
CA THR A 510 22.85 2.15 -27.69
C THR A 510 22.40 1.97 -29.13
N GLU A 511 23.02 1.02 -29.84
CA GLU A 511 22.80 0.73 -31.25
C GLU A 511 21.38 0.19 -31.49
N GLY A 512 20.89 -0.70 -30.61
CA GLY A 512 19.52 -1.22 -30.70
C GLY A 512 18.47 -0.12 -30.50
N LEU A 513 18.70 0.79 -29.54
CA LEU A 513 17.82 1.96 -29.35
C LEU A 513 17.83 2.88 -30.56
N VAL A 514 19.00 3.17 -31.15
CA VAL A 514 19.11 3.99 -32.38
C VAL A 514 18.31 3.35 -33.52
N GLU A 515 18.54 2.07 -33.79
CA GLU A 515 17.85 1.35 -34.87
C GLU A 515 16.33 1.37 -34.67
N GLY A 516 15.86 1.08 -33.46
CA GLY A 516 14.43 1.07 -33.16
C GLY A 516 13.78 2.44 -33.26
N MET A 517 14.42 3.50 -32.74
CA MET A 517 13.92 4.87 -32.89
C MET A 517 13.91 5.31 -34.35
N GLU A 518 14.95 4.98 -35.13
CA GLU A 518 15.04 5.30 -36.56
C GLU A 518 13.93 4.58 -37.37
N LYS A 519 13.59 3.33 -37.03
CA LYS A 519 12.46 2.61 -37.65
C LYS A 519 11.11 3.27 -37.39
N LEU A 520 10.87 3.75 -36.15
CA LEU A 520 9.63 4.47 -35.82
C LEU A 520 9.54 5.81 -36.54
N LEU A 521 10.63 6.58 -36.54
CA LEU A 521 10.74 7.86 -37.23
C LEU A 521 10.40 7.74 -38.73
N LEU A 522 10.92 6.70 -39.38
CA LEU A 522 10.76 6.50 -40.82
C LEU A 522 9.46 5.78 -41.20
N GLY A 523 8.63 5.39 -40.22
CA GLY A 523 7.35 4.73 -40.46
C GLY A 523 7.47 3.33 -41.07
N TYR A 524 8.57 2.62 -40.82
CA TYR A 524 8.83 1.30 -41.42
C TYR A 524 8.06 0.15 -40.76
N GLU A 525 7.38 0.42 -39.66
CA GLU A 525 6.77 -0.62 -38.82
C GLU A 525 5.28 -0.37 -38.65
N THR A 526 4.52 -1.47 -38.59
CA THR A 526 3.08 -1.44 -38.29
C THR A 526 2.83 -2.30 -37.08
N PHE A 527 2.09 -1.76 -36.11
CA PHE A 527 1.81 -2.46 -34.86
C PHE A 527 0.41 -3.01 -34.84
N LYS A 528 0.26 -4.16 -34.19
CA LYS A 528 -1.05 -4.70 -33.86
C LYS A 528 -1.76 -3.73 -32.92
N LYS A 529 -3.08 -3.56 -33.10
CA LYS A 529 -3.90 -2.79 -32.16
C LYS A 529 -4.04 -3.55 -30.83
N PHE A 530 -3.76 -2.88 -29.73
CA PHE A 530 -3.93 -3.42 -28.38
C PHE A 530 -5.37 -3.27 -27.90
N ASP A 531 -6.04 -4.38 -27.58
CA ASP A 531 -7.38 -4.36 -26.97
C ASP A 531 -7.26 -4.23 -25.46
N TYR A 532 -7.10 -2.98 -25.00
CA TYR A 532 -6.98 -2.66 -23.58
C TYR A 532 -8.21 -3.05 -22.75
N LYS A 533 -9.40 -3.15 -23.37
CA LYS A 533 -10.63 -3.56 -22.66
C LYS A 533 -10.63 -5.06 -22.39
N ALA A 534 -10.28 -5.85 -23.40
CA ALA A 534 -10.14 -7.30 -23.25
C ALA A 534 -9.02 -7.64 -22.25
N TYR A 535 -7.87 -6.97 -22.37
CA TYR A 535 -6.75 -7.11 -21.44
C TYR A 535 -7.17 -6.83 -19.99
N ASN A 536 -7.81 -5.69 -19.73
CA ASN A 536 -8.22 -5.33 -18.38
C ASN A 536 -9.25 -6.32 -17.81
N LYS A 537 -10.18 -6.78 -18.64
CA LYS A 537 -11.16 -7.80 -18.24
C LYS A 537 -10.49 -9.12 -17.84
N GLU A 538 -9.46 -9.55 -18.56
CA GLU A 538 -8.68 -10.73 -18.21
C GLU A 538 -7.89 -10.54 -16.92
N ALA A 539 -7.20 -9.40 -16.76
CA ALA A 539 -6.46 -9.07 -15.54
C ALA A 539 -7.36 -9.10 -14.29
N VAL A 540 -8.55 -8.51 -14.36
CA VAL A 540 -9.53 -8.53 -13.27
C VAL A 540 -10.04 -9.94 -12.99
N LYS A 541 -10.32 -10.73 -14.03
CA LYS A 541 -10.74 -12.14 -13.85
C LYS A 541 -9.69 -12.97 -13.13
N MET A 542 -8.42 -12.85 -13.52
CA MET A 542 -7.29 -13.54 -12.85
C MET A 542 -7.19 -13.14 -11.38
N LEU A 543 -7.35 -11.85 -11.08
CA LEU A 543 -7.35 -11.34 -9.71
C LEU A 543 -8.49 -11.95 -8.89
N GLU A 544 -9.72 -11.92 -9.40
CA GLU A 544 -10.88 -12.47 -8.70
C GLU A 544 -10.73 -13.99 -8.45
N GLU A 545 -10.18 -14.75 -9.39
CA GLU A 545 -9.89 -16.18 -9.22
C GLU A 545 -8.92 -16.42 -8.05
N VAL A 546 -7.84 -15.64 -7.97
CA VAL A 546 -6.86 -15.75 -6.87
C VAL A 546 -7.44 -15.30 -5.53
N LEU A 547 -8.26 -14.24 -5.50
CA LEU A 547 -8.96 -13.81 -4.29
C LEU A 547 -9.98 -14.86 -3.80
N GLU A 548 -10.55 -15.64 -4.70
CA GLU A 548 -11.55 -16.68 -4.40
C GLU A 548 -10.95 -18.06 -4.10
N GLY A 549 -9.66 -18.28 -4.36
CA GLY A 549 -9.04 -19.59 -4.18
C GLY A 549 -9.33 -20.59 -5.30
N LYS A 550 -9.52 -20.10 -6.53
CA LYS A 550 -9.79 -20.91 -7.72
C LYS A 550 -8.55 -21.23 -8.53
#